data_AF-A0A1R1AKZ9-F1
#
_entry.id   AF-A0A1R1AKZ9-F1
#
_cell.length_a   1.000
_cell.length_b   1.000
_cell.length_c   1.000
_cell.angle_alpha   90.00
_cell.angle_beta   90.00
_cell.angle_gamma   90.00
#
_symmetry.space_group_name_H-M   'P 1'
#
loop_
_entity.id
_entity.type
_entity.pdbx_description
1 polymer ?
#
loop_
_entity_poly.entity_id
_entity_poly.type
_entity_poly.pdbx_seq_one_letter_code
_entity_poly.pdbx_strand_id
1 'polypeptide(L)'
;MTRKYSELYKQQCQNVKLIEDAYTGIEKSVKHHIKTENKEQEIVFTRLLSTITVIWMEAVILKICFDNNAFTNEDVLEIRSAQSLEQRIVFLLNMAMCKNYNIAFTKSLLKYELPYTNRLRYEGLVNLIQEDFSQSIIIRNKIAHGQWKYAYQLDENILDVDITGKLNKENIVDIQLKRNLFIQLMNLIQNVAVDFTTFEEQFDRMYDKIEGYKHNRDGRSYKEYRKILIEKYIRGKKMFHNATQNVPV
;
A
#
# COMPACT_ATOMS: atom_id res chain seq x y z
N MET A 1 -1.76 25.80 -19.04
CA MET A 1 -0.32 25.89 -18.72
C MET A 1 0.27 24.49 -18.74
N THR A 2 1.36 24.25 -19.46
CA THR A 2 2.04 22.94 -19.50
C THR A 2 2.78 22.76 -18.17
N ARG A 3 2.40 21.76 -17.36
CA ARG A 3 3.05 21.46 -16.07
C ARG A 3 4.54 21.18 -16.31
N LYS A 4 5.43 21.99 -15.74
CA LYS A 4 6.88 21.78 -15.80
C LYS A 4 7.35 21.10 -14.52
N TYR A 5 7.35 19.76 -14.55
CA TYR A 5 7.79 18.96 -13.41
C TYR A 5 9.29 19.14 -13.11
N SER A 6 9.63 19.15 -11.82
CA SER A 6 11.02 19.19 -11.35
C SER A 6 11.77 17.91 -11.76
N GLU A 7 13.09 18.00 -11.87
CA GLU A 7 13.91 16.81 -12.18
C GLU A 7 13.79 15.74 -11.09
N LEU A 8 13.74 16.19 -9.82
CA LEU A 8 13.57 15.30 -8.69
C LEU A 8 12.23 14.55 -8.72
N TYR A 9 11.14 15.21 -9.13
CA TYR A 9 9.85 14.54 -9.34
C TYR A 9 9.94 13.42 -10.39
N LYS A 10 10.58 13.69 -11.53
CA LYS A 10 10.76 12.69 -12.60
C LYS A 10 11.56 11.49 -12.11
N GLN A 11 12.62 11.73 -11.35
CA GLN A 11 13.44 10.67 -10.73
C GLN A 11 12.61 9.84 -9.73
N GLN A 12 11.80 10.47 -8.89
CA GLN A 12 10.90 9.74 -8.00
C GLN A 12 9.83 8.94 -8.76
N CYS A 13 9.34 9.44 -9.90
CA CYS A 13 8.43 8.68 -10.76
C CYS A 13 9.10 7.43 -11.33
N GLN A 14 10.38 7.51 -11.72
CA GLN A 14 11.15 6.35 -12.17
C GLN A 14 11.36 5.33 -11.06
N ASN A 15 11.65 5.78 -9.83
CA ASN A 15 11.74 4.91 -8.66
C ASN A 15 10.43 4.17 -8.40
N VAL A 16 9.30 4.88 -8.37
CA VAL A 16 7.97 4.29 -8.18
C VAL A 16 7.67 3.27 -9.28
N LYS A 17 7.95 3.60 -10.54
CA LYS A 17 7.73 2.69 -11.67
C LYS A 17 8.53 1.38 -11.53
N LEU A 18 9.81 1.47 -11.19
CA LEU A 18 10.66 0.28 -11.02
C LEU A 18 10.17 -0.60 -9.86
N ILE A 19 9.69 0.02 -8.77
CA ILE A 19 9.09 -0.71 -7.64
C ILE A 19 7.77 -1.38 -8.05
N GLU A 20 6.95 -0.76 -8.90
CA GLU A 20 5.72 -1.36 -9.42
C GLU A 20 5.99 -2.56 -10.34
N ASP A 21 7.05 -2.48 -11.16
CA ASP A 21 7.52 -3.60 -11.96
C ASP A 21 7.98 -4.76 -11.07
N ALA A 22 8.74 -4.46 -10.00
CA ALA A 22 9.17 -5.44 -9.01
C ALA A 22 7.98 -6.08 -8.26
N TYR A 23 7.01 -5.26 -7.82
CA TYR A 23 5.76 -5.74 -7.22
C TYR A 23 5.05 -6.74 -8.14
N THR A 24 4.91 -6.39 -9.42
CA THR A 24 4.25 -7.24 -10.42
C THR A 24 4.99 -8.56 -10.64
N GLY A 25 6.33 -8.51 -10.68
CA GLY A 25 7.18 -9.70 -10.77
C GLY A 25 7.00 -10.63 -9.57
N ILE A 26 7.10 -10.09 -8.35
CA ILE A 26 6.93 -10.84 -7.10
C ILE A 26 5.52 -11.44 -7.02
N GLU A 27 4.48 -10.67 -7.36
CA GLU A 27 3.10 -11.13 -7.35
C GLU A 27 2.88 -12.32 -8.30
N LYS A 28 3.49 -12.28 -9.50
CA LYS A 28 3.48 -13.42 -10.43
C LYS A 28 4.16 -14.65 -9.84
N SER A 29 5.28 -14.47 -9.13
CA SER A 29 5.97 -15.56 -8.44
C SER A 29 5.12 -16.17 -7.32
N VAL A 30 4.45 -15.36 -6.50
CA VAL A 30 3.50 -15.87 -5.49
C VAL A 30 2.41 -16.73 -6.15
N LYS A 31 1.75 -16.20 -7.18
CA LYS A 31 0.72 -16.93 -7.94
C LYS A 31 1.26 -18.21 -8.57
N HIS A 32 2.52 -18.21 -9.02
CA HIS A 32 3.18 -19.38 -9.56
C HIS A 32 3.40 -20.46 -8.48
N HIS A 33 3.87 -20.09 -7.29
CA HIS A 33 4.11 -21.06 -6.22
C HIS A 33 2.82 -21.59 -5.61
N ILE A 34 1.75 -20.76 -5.56
CA ILE A 34 0.41 -21.22 -5.20
C ILE A 34 -0.07 -22.32 -6.16
N LYS A 35 -0.03 -22.07 -7.48
CA LYS A 35 -0.60 -22.99 -8.47
C LYS A 35 0.20 -24.28 -8.65
N THR A 36 1.50 -24.26 -8.33
CA THR A 36 2.38 -25.45 -8.30
C THR A 36 2.45 -26.10 -6.93
N GLU A 37 1.69 -25.58 -5.96
CA GLU A 37 1.61 -26.08 -4.59
C GLU A 37 2.95 -26.09 -3.82
N ASN A 38 3.89 -25.23 -4.21
CA ASN A 38 5.15 -25.03 -3.50
C ASN A 38 4.96 -24.06 -2.32
N LYS A 39 4.55 -24.61 -1.17
CA LYS A 39 4.20 -23.82 0.04
C LYS A 39 5.36 -23.01 0.62
N GLU A 40 6.58 -23.53 0.59
CA GLU A 40 7.74 -22.82 1.15
C GLU A 40 8.04 -21.54 0.37
N GLN A 41 8.09 -21.66 -0.96
CA GLN A 41 8.30 -20.51 -1.84
C GLN A 41 7.09 -19.56 -1.86
N GLU A 42 5.88 -20.09 -1.74
CA GLU A 42 4.66 -19.28 -1.57
C GLU A 42 4.81 -18.33 -0.36
N ILE A 43 5.27 -18.83 0.79
CA ILE A 43 5.50 -18.01 1.98
C ILE A 43 6.58 -16.96 1.71
N VAL A 44 7.73 -17.36 1.18
CA VAL A 44 8.86 -16.45 0.90
C VAL A 44 8.42 -15.29 0.01
N PHE A 45 7.80 -15.59 -1.14
CA PHE A 45 7.37 -14.54 -2.06
C PHE A 45 6.20 -13.71 -1.52
N THR A 46 5.35 -14.26 -0.65
CA THR A 46 4.30 -13.49 0.03
C THR A 46 4.89 -12.45 0.98
N ARG A 47 5.97 -12.79 1.70
CA ARG A 47 6.70 -11.83 2.56
C ARG A 47 7.39 -10.75 1.75
N LEU A 48 8.00 -11.12 0.62
CA LEU A 48 8.56 -10.15 -0.32
C LEU A 48 7.46 -9.22 -0.87
N LEU A 49 6.28 -9.75 -1.18
CA LEU A 49 5.15 -8.97 -1.69
C LEU A 49 4.63 -7.97 -0.64
N SER A 50 4.53 -8.39 0.62
CA SER A 50 4.17 -7.49 1.73
C SER A 50 5.20 -6.38 1.90
N THR A 51 6.49 -6.74 1.85
CA THR A 51 7.61 -5.81 2.00
C THR A 51 7.64 -4.76 0.89
N ILE A 52 7.55 -5.20 -0.37
CA ILE A 52 7.59 -4.28 -1.52
C ILE A 52 6.35 -3.37 -1.57
N THR A 53 5.21 -3.79 -1.00
CA THR A 53 4.03 -2.95 -0.85
C THR A 53 4.31 -1.74 0.04
N VAL A 54 4.99 -1.93 1.16
CA VAL A 54 5.35 -0.83 2.08
C VAL A 54 6.45 0.06 1.47
N ILE A 55 7.45 -0.53 0.80
CA ILE A 55 8.48 0.22 0.06
C ILE A 55 7.85 1.12 -1.02
N TRP A 56 6.84 0.60 -1.74
CA TRP A 56 6.09 1.39 -2.72
C TRP A 56 5.41 2.60 -2.07
N MET A 57 4.80 2.46 -0.89
CA MET A 57 4.19 3.60 -0.19
C MET A 57 5.22 4.68 0.15
N GLU A 58 6.39 4.29 0.67
CA GLU A 58 7.47 5.22 0.98
C GLU A 58 7.93 6.01 -0.25
N ALA A 59 8.06 5.33 -1.40
CA ALA A 59 8.42 5.98 -2.66
C ALA A 59 7.32 6.91 -3.18
N VAL A 60 6.04 6.54 -3.03
CA VAL A 60 4.90 7.37 -3.45
C VAL A 60 4.78 8.63 -2.61
N ILE A 61 5.02 8.57 -1.30
CA ILE A 61 5.07 9.76 -0.43
C ILE A 61 6.11 10.75 -0.97
N LEU A 62 7.33 10.28 -1.27
CA LEU A 62 8.38 11.14 -1.83
C LEU A 62 7.98 11.69 -3.20
N LYS A 63 7.36 10.88 -4.06
CA LYS A 63 6.84 11.34 -5.35
C LYS A 63 5.84 12.49 -5.17
N ILE A 64 4.90 12.36 -4.23
CA ILE A 64 3.90 13.40 -3.92
C ILE A 64 4.58 14.67 -3.40
N CYS A 65 5.58 14.53 -2.52
CA CYS A 65 6.33 15.67 -1.98
C CYS A 65 6.91 16.60 -3.06
N PHE A 66 7.31 16.05 -4.22
CA PHE A 66 7.90 16.81 -5.31
C PHE A 66 6.94 17.11 -6.46
N ASP A 67 5.68 16.68 -6.37
CA ASP A 67 4.70 16.89 -7.43
C ASP A 67 4.30 18.37 -7.50
N ASN A 68 4.51 18.99 -8.66
CA ASN A 68 4.11 20.37 -8.97
C ASN A 68 4.46 21.42 -7.90
N ASN A 69 5.57 21.25 -7.19
CA ASN A 69 5.97 22.09 -6.04
C ASN A 69 4.88 22.18 -4.95
N ALA A 70 4.12 21.11 -4.73
CA ALA A 70 3.14 21.03 -3.64
C ALA A 70 3.76 21.37 -2.28
N PHE A 71 5.05 21.07 -2.10
CA PHE A 71 5.80 21.28 -0.87
C PHE A 71 7.13 22.00 -1.15
N THR A 72 7.55 22.86 -0.22
CA THR A 72 8.90 23.44 -0.21
C THR A 72 9.90 22.42 0.33
N ASN A 73 11.20 22.72 0.24
CA ASN A 73 12.21 21.82 0.80
C ASN A 73 12.08 21.69 2.33
N GLU A 74 11.72 22.76 3.02
CA GLU A 74 11.47 22.78 4.46
C GLU A 74 10.29 21.89 4.83
N ASP A 75 9.18 21.98 4.07
CA ASP A 75 8.02 21.10 4.26
C ASP A 75 8.41 19.62 4.10
N VAL A 76 9.22 19.31 3.08
CA VAL A 76 9.67 17.94 2.82
C VAL A 76 10.58 17.43 3.93
N LEU A 77 11.47 18.27 4.47
CA LEU A 77 12.30 17.91 5.63
C LEU A 77 11.43 17.62 6.85
N GLU A 78 10.39 18.42 7.08
CA GLU A 78 9.46 18.23 8.20
C GLU A 78 8.69 16.92 8.08
N ILE A 79 8.13 16.62 6.89
CA ILE A 79 7.46 15.34 6.61
C ILE A 79 8.43 14.16 6.83
N ARG A 80 9.69 14.29 6.40
CA ARG A 80 10.69 13.23 6.56
C ARG A 80 11.13 13.01 8.00
N SER A 81 11.02 14.03 8.86
CA SER A 81 11.39 13.95 10.28
C SER A 81 10.50 13.03 11.13
N ALA A 82 9.35 12.62 10.58
CA ALA A 82 8.43 11.69 11.21
C ALA A 82 9.11 10.36 11.60
N GLN A 83 8.81 9.86 12.80
CA GLN A 83 9.46 8.69 13.40
C GLN A 83 8.95 7.37 12.82
N SER A 84 7.74 7.37 12.25
CA SER A 84 7.16 6.20 11.61
C SER A 84 6.60 6.56 10.23
N LEU A 85 6.42 5.53 9.39
CA LEU A 85 5.78 5.72 8.08
C LEU A 85 4.33 6.19 8.22
N GLU A 86 3.61 5.70 9.23
CA GLU A 86 2.25 6.16 9.55
C GLU A 86 2.21 7.65 9.85
N GLN A 87 3.08 8.10 10.76
CA GLN A 87 3.23 9.53 11.09
C GLN A 87 3.63 10.35 9.86
N ARG A 88 4.48 9.81 8.99
CA ARG A 88 4.89 10.49 7.76
C ARG A 88 3.71 10.72 6.81
N ILE A 89 2.79 9.75 6.68
CA ILE A 89 1.58 9.91 5.86
C ILE A 89 0.64 10.94 6.50
N VAL A 90 0.47 10.92 7.82
CA VAL A 90 -0.32 11.93 8.55
C VAL A 90 0.28 13.33 8.39
N PHE A 91 1.61 13.48 8.51
CA PHE A 91 2.29 14.76 8.31
C PHE A 91 2.12 15.28 6.88
N LEU A 92 2.22 14.40 5.89
CA LEU A 92 1.95 14.75 4.49
C LEU A 92 0.52 15.28 4.31
N LEU A 93 -0.49 14.58 4.86
CA LEU A 93 -1.89 15.01 4.79
C LEU A 93 -2.12 16.33 5.54
N ASN A 94 -1.59 16.47 6.77
CA ASN A 94 -1.67 17.70 7.55
C ASN A 94 -1.09 18.88 6.78
N MET A 95 0.12 18.72 6.24
CA MET A 95 0.79 19.77 5.50
C MET A 95 -0.04 20.18 4.27
N ALA A 96 -0.57 19.21 3.53
CA ALA A 96 -1.44 19.47 2.38
C ALA A 96 -2.71 20.24 2.78
N MET A 97 -3.38 19.83 3.87
CA MET A 97 -4.57 20.53 4.37
C MET A 97 -4.23 21.94 4.86
N CYS A 98 -3.19 22.11 5.68
CA CYS A 98 -2.76 23.41 6.21
C CYS A 98 -2.54 24.43 5.09
N LYS A 99 -1.89 24.02 3.99
CA LYS A 99 -1.67 24.90 2.83
C LYS A 99 -2.96 25.33 2.14
N ASN A 100 -3.90 24.42 1.94
CA ASN A 100 -5.17 24.74 1.26
C ASN A 100 -6.06 25.67 2.09
N TYR A 101 -6.00 25.57 3.41
CA TYR A 101 -6.81 26.38 4.32
C TYR A 101 -6.07 27.58 4.92
N ASN A 102 -4.82 27.84 4.52
CA ASN A 102 -3.95 28.87 5.09
C ASN A 102 -3.83 28.77 6.63
N ILE A 103 -3.74 27.54 7.14
CA ILE A 103 -3.54 27.23 8.56
C ILE A 103 -2.05 27.01 8.81
N ALA A 104 -1.53 27.46 9.95
CA ALA A 104 -0.16 27.14 10.35
C ALA A 104 0.01 25.62 10.53
N PHE A 105 1.09 25.06 10.00
CA PHE A 105 1.37 23.63 10.15
C PHE A 105 1.54 23.24 11.61
N THR A 106 0.92 22.13 12.00
CA THR A 106 1.15 21.49 13.31
C THR A 106 1.37 19.98 13.12
N LYS A 107 2.18 19.39 14.01
CA LYS A 107 2.39 17.94 14.07
C LYS A 107 1.17 17.18 14.63
N SER A 108 0.27 17.90 15.29
CA SER A 108 -0.99 17.38 15.83
C SER A 108 -2.06 17.22 14.74
N LEU A 109 -3.09 16.42 15.03
CA LEU A 109 -4.24 16.28 14.15
C LEU A 109 -5.03 17.60 14.06
N LEU A 110 -5.55 17.91 12.87
CA LEU A 110 -6.32 19.11 12.58
C LEU A 110 -7.80 18.94 12.98
N LYS A 111 -8.08 18.93 14.29
CA LYS A 111 -9.41 18.61 14.84
C LYS A 111 -10.43 19.75 14.76
N TYR A 112 -9.99 21.01 14.84
CA TYR A 112 -10.91 22.15 14.94
C TYR A 112 -10.59 23.27 13.96
N GLU A 113 -9.49 23.14 13.24
CA GLU A 113 -8.96 24.14 12.32
C GLU A 113 -9.63 24.05 10.94
N LEU A 114 -10.31 22.93 10.64
CA LEU A 114 -10.96 22.66 9.36
C LEU A 114 -12.49 22.91 9.41
N PRO A 115 -13.10 23.40 8.32
CA PRO A 115 -14.56 23.44 8.19
C PRO A 115 -15.20 22.06 8.34
N TYR A 116 -16.44 22.00 8.84
CA TYR A 116 -17.12 20.76 9.23
C TYR A 116 -16.98 19.61 8.22
N THR A 117 -17.34 19.83 6.96
CA THR A 117 -17.28 18.80 5.91
C THR A 117 -15.85 18.30 5.70
N ASN A 118 -14.88 19.19 5.58
CA ASN A 118 -13.50 18.82 5.30
C ASN A 118 -12.78 18.27 6.53
N ARG A 119 -13.23 18.60 7.74
CA ARG A 119 -12.85 17.93 8.97
C ARG A 119 -13.28 16.46 8.97
N LEU A 120 -14.54 16.16 8.64
CA LEU A 120 -15.01 14.77 8.59
C LEU A 120 -14.25 13.95 7.55
N ARG A 121 -13.98 14.54 6.38
CA ARG A 121 -13.14 13.93 5.34
C ARG A 121 -11.74 13.64 5.86
N TYR A 122 -11.10 14.63 6.48
CA TYR A 122 -9.79 14.50 7.09
C TYR A 122 -9.74 13.40 8.16
N GLU A 123 -10.68 13.40 9.10
CA GLU A 123 -10.80 12.36 10.14
C GLU A 123 -10.96 10.97 9.53
N GLY A 124 -11.79 10.83 8.49
CA GLY A 124 -11.95 9.59 7.76
C GLY A 124 -10.66 9.07 7.13
N LEU A 125 -9.81 9.96 6.60
CA LEU A 125 -8.50 9.61 6.05
C LEU A 125 -7.48 9.27 7.15
N VAL A 126 -7.48 10.01 8.27
CA VAL A 126 -6.61 9.73 9.42
C VAL A 126 -6.93 8.36 10.02
N ASN A 127 -8.20 8.05 10.22
CA ASN A 127 -8.63 6.75 10.74
C ASN A 127 -8.19 5.61 9.80
N LEU A 128 -8.32 5.80 8.48
CA LEU A 128 -7.83 4.85 7.48
C LEU A 128 -6.33 4.56 7.65
N ILE A 129 -5.53 5.62 7.83
CA ILE A 129 -4.08 5.49 8.02
C ILE A 129 -3.78 4.71 9.30
N GLN A 130 -4.42 5.05 10.41
CA GLN A 130 -4.15 4.47 11.72
C GLN A 130 -4.65 3.01 11.86
N GLU A 131 -5.71 2.64 11.17
CA GLU A 131 -6.30 1.29 11.29
C GLU A 131 -5.73 0.30 10.27
N ASP A 132 -5.59 0.69 9.00
CA ASP A 132 -5.28 -0.24 7.91
C ASP A 132 -3.78 -0.32 7.57
N PHE A 133 -3.00 0.75 7.80
CA PHE A 133 -1.60 0.81 7.40
C PHE A 133 -0.66 0.28 8.47
N SER A 134 -0.96 0.55 9.75
CA SER A 134 -0.07 0.24 10.87
C SER A 134 0.27 -1.25 10.93
N GLN A 135 -0.69 -2.13 10.66
CA GLN A 135 -0.43 -3.58 10.60
C GLN A 135 0.58 -3.97 9.52
N SER A 136 0.48 -3.37 8.33
CA SER A 136 1.36 -3.67 7.20
C SER A 136 2.79 -3.16 7.46
N ILE A 137 2.91 -2.01 8.12
CA ILE A 137 4.19 -1.43 8.55
C ILE A 137 4.85 -2.35 9.60
N ILE A 138 4.09 -2.79 10.60
CA ILE A 138 4.58 -3.70 11.65
C ILE A 138 5.10 -5.00 11.03
N ILE A 139 4.30 -5.64 10.16
CA ILE A 139 4.70 -6.89 9.47
C ILE A 139 5.99 -6.68 8.67
N ARG A 140 6.07 -5.61 7.86
CA ARG A 140 7.29 -5.29 7.10
C ARG A 140 8.49 -5.14 8.01
N ASN A 141 8.36 -4.41 9.13
CA ASN A 141 9.48 -4.16 10.03
C ASN A 141 10.02 -5.49 10.58
N LYS A 142 9.13 -6.40 11.01
CA LYS A 142 9.54 -7.74 11.47
C LYS A 142 10.30 -8.51 10.37
N ILE A 143 9.78 -8.54 9.14
CA ILE A 143 10.44 -9.20 8.01
C ILE A 143 11.82 -8.60 7.74
N ALA A 144 11.94 -7.27 7.72
CA ALA A 144 13.20 -6.56 7.49
C ALA A 144 14.25 -6.86 8.58
N HIS A 145 13.83 -7.14 9.81
CA HIS A 145 14.69 -7.57 10.91
C HIS A 145 14.98 -9.09 10.93
N GLY A 146 14.66 -9.82 9.86
CA GLY A 146 14.93 -11.26 9.76
C GLY A 146 13.88 -12.15 10.47
N GLN A 147 12.80 -11.57 11.00
CA GLN A 147 11.75 -12.28 11.72
C GLN A 147 10.67 -12.80 10.75
N TRP A 148 11.06 -13.72 9.87
CA TRP A 148 10.23 -14.17 8.72
C TRP A 148 9.13 -15.18 9.09
N LYS A 149 9.33 -15.94 10.17
CA LYS A 149 8.43 -17.00 10.64
C LYS A 149 7.90 -16.76 12.06
N TYR A 150 8.76 -16.26 12.95
CA TYR A 150 8.45 -15.96 14.33
C TYR A 150 8.82 -14.50 14.60
N ALA A 151 7.86 -13.74 15.11
CA ALA A 151 8.05 -12.35 15.52
C ALA A 151 8.31 -12.27 17.02
N TYR A 152 9.19 -11.37 17.42
CA TYR A 152 9.59 -11.14 18.80
C TYR A 152 9.24 -9.71 19.21
N GLN A 153 9.11 -9.48 20.52
CA GLN A 153 8.94 -8.14 21.07
C GLN A 153 10.21 -7.29 20.88
N LEU A 154 10.12 -5.97 21.06
CA LEU A 154 11.19 -5.05 20.65
C LEU A 154 12.49 -5.23 21.45
N ASP A 155 12.38 -5.56 22.74
CA ASP A 155 13.50 -5.53 23.69
C ASP A 155 13.72 -6.86 24.43
N GLU A 156 12.91 -7.86 24.12
CA GLU A 156 12.98 -9.17 24.76
C GLU A 156 12.86 -10.23 23.67
N ASN A 157 13.67 -11.29 23.73
CA ASN A 157 13.55 -12.48 22.86
C ASN A 157 12.28 -13.30 23.17
N ILE A 158 11.22 -12.63 23.64
CA ILE A 158 9.90 -13.18 23.89
C ILE A 158 9.13 -13.17 22.58
N LEU A 159 8.58 -14.34 22.26
CA LEU A 159 7.72 -14.53 21.10
C LEU A 159 6.48 -13.64 21.20
N ASP A 160 6.27 -12.80 20.20
CA ASP A 160 5.03 -12.06 20.01
C ASP A 160 4.04 -12.94 19.24
N VAL A 161 3.15 -13.63 19.98
CA VAL A 161 2.21 -14.60 19.41
C VAL A 161 1.20 -13.93 18.47
N ASP A 162 0.76 -12.70 18.77
CA ASP A 162 -0.21 -11.99 17.96
C ASP A 162 0.41 -11.54 16.62
N ILE A 163 1.57 -10.89 16.66
CA ILE A 163 2.27 -10.46 15.44
C ILE A 163 2.71 -11.69 14.64
N THR A 164 3.19 -12.75 15.29
CA THR A 164 3.52 -14.02 14.62
C THR A 164 2.29 -14.61 13.92
N GLY A 165 1.12 -14.59 14.57
CA GLY A 165 -0.14 -15.04 13.98
C GLY A 165 -0.55 -14.21 12.77
N LYS A 166 -0.48 -12.87 12.88
CA LYS A 166 -0.79 -11.94 11.79
C LYS A 166 0.15 -12.10 10.60
N LEU A 167 1.46 -12.17 10.87
CA LEU A 167 2.48 -12.50 9.88
C LEU A 167 2.10 -13.79 9.16
N ASN A 168 1.93 -14.89 9.89
CA ASN A 168 1.68 -16.21 9.29
C ASN A 168 0.33 -16.36 8.57
N LYS A 169 -0.66 -15.51 8.86
CA LYS A 169 -1.95 -15.46 8.15
C LYS A 169 -1.95 -14.58 6.91
N GLU A 170 -0.99 -13.66 6.80
CA GLU A 170 -0.90 -12.76 5.65
C GLU A 170 -0.72 -13.55 4.35
N ASN A 171 -1.53 -13.20 3.36
CA ASN A 171 -1.62 -13.87 2.07
C ASN A 171 -1.77 -12.84 0.93
N ILE A 172 -1.62 -13.32 -0.31
CA ILE A 172 -1.67 -12.45 -1.50
C ILE A 172 -2.98 -11.67 -1.66
N VAL A 173 -4.12 -12.23 -1.26
CA VAL A 173 -5.43 -11.56 -1.42
C VAL A 173 -5.49 -10.35 -0.51
N ASP A 174 -5.10 -10.51 0.76
CA ASP A 174 -5.05 -9.40 1.72
C ASP A 174 -4.07 -8.31 1.29
N ILE A 175 -2.87 -8.71 0.81
CA ILE A 175 -1.87 -7.74 0.36
C ILE A 175 -2.38 -6.94 -0.85
N GLN A 176 -3.03 -7.60 -1.82
CA GLN A 176 -3.63 -6.92 -2.98
C GLN A 176 -4.72 -5.93 -2.58
N LEU A 177 -5.60 -6.31 -1.65
CA LEU A 177 -6.66 -5.43 -1.16
C LEU A 177 -6.08 -4.22 -0.42
N LYS A 178 -5.11 -4.44 0.47
CA LYS A 178 -4.38 -3.37 1.15
C LYS A 178 -3.72 -2.43 0.16
N ARG A 179 -2.99 -2.95 -0.85
CA ARG A 179 -2.36 -2.13 -1.88
C ARG A 179 -3.37 -1.28 -2.64
N ASN A 180 -4.53 -1.83 -3.00
CA ASN A 180 -5.56 -1.08 -3.71
C ASN A 180 -6.14 0.06 -2.85
N LEU A 181 -6.39 -0.22 -1.56
CA LEU A 181 -6.78 0.79 -0.59
C LEU A 181 -5.71 1.88 -0.48
N PHE A 182 -4.43 1.50 -0.39
CA PHE A 182 -3.31 2.42 -0.30
C PHE A 182 -3.18 3.31 -1.55
N ILE A 183 -3.42 2.76 -2.75
CA ILE A 183 -3.47 3.53 -4.00
C ILE A 183 -4.57 4.60 -3.93
N GLN A 184 -5.78 4.26 -3.48
CA GLN A 184 -6.85 5.26 -3.38
C GLN A 184 -6.52 6.36 -2.36
N LEU A 185 -5.98 5.99 -1.19
CA LEU A 185 -5.56 6.97 -0.20
C LEU A 185 -4.47 7.91 -0.74
N MET A 186 -3.39 7.36 -1.32
CA MET A 186 -2.28 8.17 -1.81
C MET A 186 -2.73 9.12 -2.93
N ASN A 187 -3.66 8.68 -3.79
CA ASN A 187 -4.25 9.54 -4.80
C ASN A 187 -5.11 10.66 -4.18
N LEU A 188 -5.88 10.38 -3.12
CA LEU A 188 -6.62 11.42 -2.39
C LEU A 188 -5.67 12.45 -1.78
N ILE A 189 -4.60 12.00 -1.11
CA ILE A 189 -3.59 12.89 -0.53
C ILE A 189 -2.89 13.72 -1.62
N GLN A 190 -2.57 13.11 -2.76
CA GLN A 190 -1.98 13.83 -3.90
C GLN A 190 -2.93 14.91 -4.44
N ASN A 191 -4.24 14.61 -4.53
CA ASN A 191 -5.23 15.60 -4.92
C ASN A 191 -5.30 16.75 -3.89
N VAL A 192 -5.31 16.46 -2.58
CA VAL A 192 -5.23 17.54 -1.57
C VAL A 192 -3.97 18.38 -1.79
N ALA A 193 -2.83 17.74 -2.04
CA ALA A 193 -1.54 18.43 -2.17
C ALA A 193 -1.40 19.29 -3.44
N VAL A 194 -2.01 18.88 -4.57
CA VAL A 194 -1.70 19.44 -5.91
C VAL A 194 -2.92 20.05 -6.60
N ASP A 195 -4.13 19.56 -6.32
CA ASP A 195 -5.36 19.92 -7.02
C ASP A 195 -6.59 19.73 -6.10
N PHE A 196 -6.79 20.70 -5.21
CA PHE A 196 -7.82 20.63 -4.19
C PHE A 196 -9.24 20.57 -4.76
N THR A 197 -9.48 21.19 -5.93
CA THR A 197 -10.75 21.07 -6.64
C THR A 197 -11.02 19.61 -7.02
N THR A 198 -10.03 18.93 -7.60
CA THR A 198 -10.13 17.50 -7.91
C THR A 198 -10.35 16.66 -6.65
N PHE A 199 -9.75 17.04 -5.51
CA PHE A 199 -10.02 16.38 -4.22
C PHE A 199 -11.51 16.49 -3.84
N GLU A 200 -12.09 17.69 -3.86
CA GLU A 200 -13.49 17.89 -3.46
C GLU A 200 -14.47 17.16 -4.39
N GLU A 201 -14.23 17.19 -5.70
CA GLU A 201 -15.07 16.54 -6.70
C GLU A 201 -14.99 15.02 -6.66
N GLN A 202 -13.81 14.46 -6.36
CA GLN A 202 -13.58 13.02 -6.45
C GLN A 202 -13.61 12.30 -5.11
N PHE A 203 -13.67 13.03 -3.98
CA PHE A 203 -13.57 12.48 -2.63
C PHE A 203 -14.52 11.30 -2.44
N ASP A 204 -15.83 11.54 -2.58
CA ASP A 204 -16.86 10.55 -2.25
C ASP A 204 -16.67 9.28 -3.09
N ARG A 205 -16.46 9.43 -4.41
CA ARG A 205 -16.22 8.30 -5.32
C ARG A 205 -14.97 7.49 -4.95
N MET A 206 -13.90 8.14 -4.51
CA MET A 206 -12.66 7.46 -4.12
C MET A 206 -12.78 6.84 -2.74
N TYR A 207 -13.50 7.48 -1.83
CA TYR A 207 -13.78 6.98 -0.49
C TYR A 207 -14.73 5.77 -0.54
N ASP A 208 -15.73 5.77 -1.42
CA ASP A 208 -16.59 4.61 -1.69
C ASP A 208 -15.80 3.40 -2.16
N LYS A 209 -14.76 3.61 -2.98
CA LYS A 209 -13.85 2.53 -3.38
C LYS A 209 -13.05 1.99 -2.20
N ILE A 210 -12.60 2.87 -1.30
CA ILE A 210 -11.89 2.48 -0.07
C ILE A 210 -12.79 1.60 0.79
N GLU A 211 -14.02 2.03 1.06
CA GLU A 211 -15.01 1.27 1.82
C GLU A 211 -15.38 -0.05 1.12
N GLY A 212 -15.51 -0.03 -0.22
CA GLY A 212 -15.70 -1.24 -1.01
C GLY A 212 -14.55 -2.24 -0.88
N TYR A 213 -13.29 -1.78 -0.81
CA TYR A 213 -12.15 -2.67 -0.57
C TYR A 213 -12.14 -3.24 0.84
N LYS A 214 -12.53 -2.44 1.85
CA LYS A 214 -12.69 -2.93 3.22
C LYS A 214 -13.75 -4.03 3.30
N HIS A 215 -14.93 -3.79 2.74
CA HIS A 215 -15.99 -4.80 2.73
C HIS A 215 -15.59 -6.08 1.97
N ASN A 216 -14.87 -5.94 0.85
CA ASN A 216 -14.36 -7.09 0.09
C ASN A 216 -13.28 -7.89 0.84
N ARG A 217 -12.54 -7.27 1.75
CA ARG A 217 -11.57 -7.96 2.63
C ARG A 217 -12.25 -9.00 3.49
N ASP A 218 -13.45 -8.71 3.97
CA ASP A 218 -14.21 -9.62 4.82
C ASP A 218 -14.85 -10.76 4.01
N GLY A 219 -15.11 -10.55 2.72
CA GLY A 219 -15.77 -11.52 1.84
C GLY A 219 -14.86 -12.45 1.03
N ARG A 220 -13.59 -12.10 0.79
CA ARG A 220 -12.70 -12.89 -0.08
C ARG A 220 -11.92 -13.96 0.69
N SER A 221 -12.30 -15.22 0.50
CA SER A 221 -11.58 -16.36 1.06
C SER A 221 -10.29 -16.66 0.30
N TYR A 222 -9.13 -16.54 0.98
CA TYR A 222 -7.85 -17.00 0.44
C TYR A 222 -7.89 -18.48 0.02
N LYS A 223 -8.61 -19.32 0.77
CA LYS A 223 -8.77 -20.75 0.47
C LYS A 223 -9.42 -20.97 -0.90
N GLU A 224 -10.45 -20.21 -1.22
CA GLU A 224 -11.13 -20.31 -2.52
C GLU A 224 -10.25 -19.74 -3.64
N TYR A 225 -9.58 -18.60 -3.40
CA TYR A 225 -8.62 -18.05 -4.35
C TYR A 225 -7.52 -19.06 -4.71
N ARG A 226 -6.95 -19.73 -3.71
CA ARG A 226 -5.93 -20.77 -3.87
C ARG A 226 -6.44 -21.91 -4.74
N LYS A 227 -7.64 -22.42 -4.43
CA LYS A 227 -8.29 -23.52 -5.15
C LYS A 227 -8.47 -23.18 -6.63
N ILE A 228 -9.01 -22.00 -6.94
CA ILE A 228 -9.23 -21.52 -8.31
C ILE A 228 -7.93 -21.47 -9.11
N LEU A 229 -6.83 -20.97 -8.52
CA LEU A 229 -5.53 -20.89 -9.20
C LEU A 229 -4.98 -22.28 -9.55
N ILE A 230 -5.07 -23.24 -8.63
CA ILE A 230 -4.61 -24.61 -8.82
C ILE A 230 -5.42 -25.31 -9.91
N GLU A 231 -6.75 -25.24 -9.83
CA GLU A 231 -7.63 -25.84 -10.83
C GLU A 231 -7.38 -25.29 -12.24
N LYS A 232 -7.19 -23.97 -12.36
CA LYS A 232 -6.85 -23.32 -13.64
C LYS A 232 -5.54 -23.86 -14.20
N TYR A 233 -4.53 -24.07 -13.34
CA TYR A 233 -3.24 -24.60 -13.76
C TYR A 233 -3.31 -26.07 -14.19
N ILE A 234 -4.03 -26.91 -13.45
CA ILE A 234 -4.27 -28.32 -13.80
C ILE A 234 -5.01 -28.43 -15.13
N ARG A 235 -6.07 -27.64 -15.35
CA ARG A 235 -6.78 -27.60 -16.63
C ARG A 235 -5.84 -27.20 -17.78
N GLY A 236 -5.00 -26.20 -17.58
CA GLY A 236 -4.00 -25.76 -18.56
C GLY A 236 -3.01 -26.87 -18.95
N LYS A 237 -2.49 -27.61 -17.96
CA LYS A 237 -1.59 -28.76 -18.21
C LYS A 237 -2.27 -29.88 -19.01
N LYS A 238 -3.51 -30.22 -18.68
CA LYS A 238 -4.28 -31.24 -19.40
C LYS A 238 -4.51 -30.86 -20.86
N MET A 239 -4.90 -29.61 -21.13
CA MET A 239 -5.08 -29.13 -22.51
C MET A 239 -3.78 -29.18 -23.32
N PHE A 240 -2.66 -28.78 -22.71
CA PHE A 240 -1.35 -28.84 -23.38
C PHE A 240 -0.94 -30.28 -23.71
N HIS A 241 -1.10 -31.21 -22.77
CA HIS A 241 -0.80 -32.62 -22.98
C HIS A 241 -1.62 -33.23 -24.13
N ASN A 242 -2.93 -32.95 -24.16
CA ASN A 242 -3.82 -33.42 -25.22
C ASN A 242 -3.49 -32.80 -26.59
N ALA A 243 -3.05 -31.54 -26.63
CA ALA A 243 -2.63 -30.88 -27.87
C ALA A 243 -1.33 -31.47 -28.44
N THR A 244 -0.37 -31.84 -27.58
CA THR A 244 0.88 -32.47 -28.00
C THR A 244 0.71 -33.92 -28.49
N GLN A 245 -0.34 -34.63 -28.04
CA GLN A 245 -0.63 -36.00 -28.47
C GLN A 245 -1.42 -36.07 -29.79
N ASN A 246 -2.04 -34.97 -30.23
CA ASN A 246 -2.85 -34.89 -31.44
C ASN A 246 -2.12 -34.24 -32.65
N VAL A 247 -0.78 -34.15 -32.62
CA VAL A 247 0.00 -33.69 -33.77
C VAL A 247 0.17 -34.89 -34.72
N PRO A 248 -0.43 -34.90 -35.93
CA PRO A 248 -0.21 -35.95 -36.91
C PRO A 248 1.24 -35.92 -37.40
N VAL A 249 1.87 -37.08 -37.52
CA VAL A 249 3.19 -37.27 -38.16
C VAL A 249 3.06 -37.12 -39.67
#